data_AF-A0A2X3K9F5-F1
#
_entry.id   AF-A0A2X3K9F5-F1
#
_cell.length_a   1.000
_cell.length_b   1.000
_cell.length_c   1.000
_cell.angle_alpha   90.00
_cell.angle_beta   90.00
_cell.angle_gamma   90.00
#
_symmetry.space_group_name_H-M   'P 1'
#
loop_
_entity.id
_entity.type
_entity.pdbx_description
1 polymer ?
#
loop_
_entity_poly.entity_id
_entity_poly.type
_entity_poly.pdbx_seq_one_letter_code
_entity_poly.pdbx_strand_id
1 'polypeptide(L)'
;MIKWPWKVQESAHQTALPWQEALSIPLLTCLTEQEQSKLVTLAERFLQQKRLVPLQGFELDSLRSCRIALLFCLPVLELGLEWLDGFHEVLIYPAPFVGSMMNGKTISVWCITNVLFSQVRAGSKGLSF
;
A
#
# COMPACT_ATOMS: atom_id res chain seq x y z
N MET A 1 -3.03 19.03 -19.10
CA MET A 1 -2.70 19.34 -17.69
C MET A 1 -3.79 18.75 -16.81
N ILE A 2 -3.60 17.55 -16.26
CA ILE A 2 -4.63 16.88 -15.47
C ILE A 2 -4.51 17.39 -14.03
N LYS A 3 -5.45 18.23 -13.62
CA LYS A 3 -5.54 18.75 -12.25
C LYS A 3 -6.36 17.75 -11.45
N TRP A 4 -5.69 16.88 -10.69
CA TRP A 4 -6.38 15.87 -9.88
C TRP A 4 -6.90 16.52 -8.58
N PRO A 5 -8.19 16.34 -8.20
CA PRO A 5 -8.75 16.95 -7.02
C PRO A 5 -8.76 15.93 -5.87
N TRP A 6 -7.67 15.79 -5.13
CA TRP A 6 -7.66 14.98 -3.91
C TRP A 6 -8.04 15.89 -2.73
N LYS A 7 -9.34 15.95 -2.40
CA LYS A 7 -9.73 16.45 -1.08
C LYS A 7 -9.31 15.38 -0.09
N VAL A 8 -8.15 15.59 0.55
CA VAL A 8 -7.60 14.74 1.60
C VAL A 8 -8.64 14.72 2.72
N GLN A 9 -9.36 13.60 2.87
CA GLN A 9 -10.03 13.34 4.13
C GLN A 9 -8.93 12.94 5.11
N GLU A 10 -8.54 13.95 5.87
CA GLU A 10 -7.68 13.87 7.04
C GLU A 10 -8.44 13.11 8.12
N SER A 11 -8.49 11.79 7.98
CA SER A 11 -9.28 10.93 8.87
C SER A 11 -8.44 9.73 9.29
N ALA A 12 -7.75 9.87 10.43
CA ALA A 12 -7.83 8.92 11.55
C ALA A 12 -6.75 9.26 12.59
N HIS A 13 -7.15 10.11 13.54
CA HIS A 13 -6.83 10.11 14.97
C HIS A 13 -5.68 9.24 15.46
N GLN A 14 -4.73 9.90 16.14
CA GLN A 14 -3.63 9.33 16.93
C GLN A 14 -4.14 8.51 18.12
N THR A 15 -4.73 7.36 17.83
CA THR A 15 -4.84 6.24 18.78
C THR A 15 -3.63 5.35 18.56
N ALA A 16 -3.07 4.78 19.63
CA ALA A 16 -1.98 3.80 19.50
C ALA A 16 -2.37 2.73 18.47
N LEU A 17 -1.50 2.51 17.47
CA LEU A 17 -1.78 1.60 16.37
C LEU A 17 -1.87 0.15 16.88
N PRO A 18 -2.88 -0.64 16.46
CA PRO A 18 -3.12 -1.98 17.02
C PRO A 18 -2.20 -3.05 16.41
N TRP A 19 -0.88 -2.90 16.59
CA TRP A 19 0.13 -3.75 15.93
C TRP A 19 0.03 -5.24 16.29
N GLN A 20 -0.25 -5.58 17.55
CA GLN A 20 -0.43 -6.97 17.96
C GLN A 20 -1.60 -7.65 17.24
N GLU A 21 -2.72 -6.95 17.10
CA GLU A 21 -3.89 -7.46 16.36
C GLU A 21 -3.65 -7.47 14.84
N ALA A 22 -2.82 -6.56 14.34
CA ALA A 22 -2.42 -6.56 12.94
C ALA A 22 -1.54 -7.77 12.58
N LEU A 23 -0.66 -8.19 13.50
CA LEU A 23 0.23 -9.36 13.36
C LEU A 23 -0.51 -10.70 13.46
N SER A 24 -1.71 -10.74 14.05
CA SER A 24 -2.45 -11.98 14.33
C SER A 24 -3.11 -12.62 13.09
N ILE A 25 -2.55 -12.42 11.90
CA ILE A 25 -3.00 -13.07 10.65
C ILE A 25 -2.14 -14.31 10.36
N PRO A 26 -2.70 -15.41 9.81
CA PRO A 26 -1.96 -16.65 9.61
C PRO A 26 -0.65 -16.53 8.81
N LEU A 27 -0.57 -15.54 7.91
CA LEU A 27 0.62 -15.29 7.11
C LEU A 27 1.82 -14.81 7.96
N LEU A 28 1.55 -14.02 9.01
CA LEU A 28 2.59 -13.39 9.83
C LEU A 28 2.92 -14.19 11.09
N THR A 29 2.07 -15.13 11.49
CA THR A 29 2.32 -16.00 12.65
C THR A 29 3.50 -16.96 12.47
N CYS A 30 3.97 -17.16 11.24
CA CYS A 30 5.15 -17.99 10.95
C CYS A 30 6.48 -17.27 11.25
N LEU A 31 6.45 -15.95 11.46
CA LEU A 31 7.64 -15.16 11.76
C LEU A 31 8.01 -15.29 13.23
N THR A 32 9.32 -15.29 13.51
CA THR A 32 9.85 -15.19 14.88
C THR A 32 9.47 -13.85 15.52
N GLU A 33 9.51 -13.77 16.85
CA GLU A 33 9.20 -12.52 17.57
C GLU A 33 10.11 -11.37 17.15
N GLN A 34 11.39 -11.66 16.87
CA GLN A 34 12.36 -10.69 16.39
C GLN A 34 11.98 -10.16 14.99
N GLU A 35 11.59 -11.04 14.07
CA GLU A 35 11.14 -10.66 12.73
C GLU A 35 9.84 -9.86 12.79
N GLN A 36 8.89 -10.24 13.64
CA GLN A 36 7.65 -9.49 13.84
C GLN A 36 7.94 -8.08 14.36
N SER A 37 8.83 -7.93 15.35
CA SER A 37 9.23 -6.62 15.87
C SER A 37 9.91 -5.75 14.81
N LYS A 38 10.79 -6.34 13.98
CA LYS A 38 11.45 -5.65 12.87
C LYS A 38 10.43 -5.22 11.80
N LEU A 39 9.49 -6.11 11.47
CA LEU A 39 8.43 -5.84 10.51
C LEU A 39 7.51 -4.71 10.96
N VAL A 40 7.13 -4.67 12.24
CA VAL A 40 6.36 -3.56 12.83
C VAL A 40 7.12 -2.25 12.70
N THR A 41 8.41 -2.23 13.02
CA THR A 41 9.24 -1.01 12.91
C THR A 41 9.30 -0.50 11.47
N LEU A 42 9.40 -1.40 10.48
CA LEU A 42 9.35 -1.03 9.06
C LEU A 42 7.96 -0.53 8.66
N ALA A 43 6.89 -1.19 9.11
CA ALA A 43 5.52 -0.80 8.83
C ALA A 43 5.15 0.57 9.42
N GLU A 44 5.65 0.90 10.60
CA GLU A 44 5.52 2.24 11.21
C GLU A 44 6.13 3.32 10.31
N ARG A 45 7.37 3.09 9.88
CA ARG A 45 8.06 4.02 8.96
C ARG A 45 7.36 4.09 7.61
N PHE A 46 6.83 2.99 7.10
CA PHE A 46 6.04 2.96 5.88
C PHE A 46 4.81 3.88 5.99
N LEU A 47 4.05 3.80 7.09
CA LEU A 47 2.89 4.67 7.31
C LEU A 47 3.25 6.16 7.47
N GLN A 48 4.48 6.47 7.91
CA GLN A 48 4.98 7.84 7.96
C GLN A 48 5.39 8.38 6.57
N GLN A 49 5.89 7.51 5.69
CA GLN A 49 6.45 7.89 4.39
C GLN A 49 5.47 7.74 3.22
N LYS A 50 4.48 6.85 3.35
CA LYS A 50 3.53 6.49 2.28
C LYS A 50 2.11 6.81 2.72
N ARG A 51 1.32 7.36 1.79
CA ARG A 51 -0.09 7.67 2.04
C ARG A 51 -0.98 6.52 1.59
N LEU A 52 -1.80 5.99 2.49
CA LEU A 52 -2.91 5.10 2.13
C LEU A 52 -4.12 5.96 1.75
N VAL A 53 -4.60 5.81 0.52
CA VAL A 53 -5.70 6.61 -0.02
C VAL A 53 -6.89 5.69 -0.29
N PRO A 54 -7.87 5.62 0.63
CA PRO A 54 -9.12 4.94 0.36
C PRO A 54 -9.90 5.65 -0.75
N LEU A 55 -10.51 4.87 -1.64
CA LEU A 55 -11.32 5.38 -2.75
C LEU A 55 -12.75 4.83 -2.67
N GLN A 56 -13.67 5.48 -3.38
CA GLN A 56 -15.09 5.08 -3.47
C GLN A 56 -15.80 4.95 -2.12
N GLY A 57 -15.44 5.78 -1.14
CA GLY A 57 -16.03 5.73 0.21
C GLY A 57 -15.61 4.50 1.03
N PHE A 58 -14.51 3.85 0.66
CA PHE A 58 -13.95 2.78 1.48
C PHE A 58 -13.47 3.32 2.83
N GLU A 59 -14.00 2.79 3.93
CA GLU A 59 -13.54 3.16 5.27
C GLU A 59 -12.27 2.38 5.61
N LEU A 60 -11.16 3.12 5.78
CA LEU A 60 -9.88 2.56 6.16
C LEU A 60 -9.64 2.81 7.65
N ASP A 61 -9.84 1.77 8.47
CA ASP A 61 -9.56 1.81 9.90
C ASP A 61 -8.06 1.60 10.20
N SER A 62 -7.68 1.84 11.47
CA SER A 62 -6.28 1.71 11.92
C SER A 62 -5.74 0.29 11.79
N LEU A 63 -6.57 -0.74 12.04
CA LEU A 63 -6.16 -2.14 11.95
C LEU A 63 -5.86 -2.54 10.50
N ARG A 64 -6.72 -2.15 9.55
CA ARG A 64 -6.51 -2.35 8.12
C ARG A 64 -5.27 -1.61 7.63
N SER A 65 -5.07 -0.38 8.08
CA SER A 65 -3.87 0.40 7.76
C SER A 65 -2.59 -0.30 8.21
N CYS A 66 -2.55 -0.78 9.46
CA CYS A 66 -1.43 -1.56 9.99
C CYS A 66 -1.19 -2.84 9.17
N ARG A 67 -2.25 -3.60 8.87
CA ARG A 67 -2.12 -4.83 8.08
C ARG A 67 -1.60 -4.56 6.68
N ILE A 68 -2.09 -3.52 6.01
CA ILE A 68 -1.57 -3.13 4.68
C ILE A 68 -0.08 -2.79 4.78
N ALA A 69 0.32 -1.97 5.76
CA ALA A 69 1.73 -1.61 5.95
C ALA A 69 2.61 -2.84 6.21
N LEU A 70 2.19 -3.77 7.08
CA LEU A 70 2.90 -5.03 7.35
C LEU A 70 3.05 -5.86 6.07
N LEU A 71 2.00 -5.96 5.26
CA LEU A 71 2.03 -6.74 4.01
C LEU A 71 2.97 -6.12 2.96
N PHE A 72 3.03 -4.78 2.87
CA PHE A 72 4.00 -4.10 2.00
C PHE A 72 5.44 -4.26 2.49
N CYS A 73 5.65 -4.28 3.81
CA CYS A 73 6.98 -4.38 4.40
C CYS A 73 7.52 -5.81 4.45
N LEU A 74 6.65 -6.83 4.43
CA LEU A 74 7.04 -8.24 4.49
C LEU A 74 8.07 -8.65 3.41
N PRO A 75 7.86 -8.38 2.10
CA PRO A 75 8.83 -8.76 1.07
C PRO A 75 10.16 -7.99 1.14
N VAL A 76 10.19 -6.87 1.86
CA VAL A 76 11.39 -6.02 2.02
C VAL A 76 11.97 -6.06 3.43
N LEU A 77 11.55 -7.03 4.25
CA LEU A 77 11.95 -7.15 5.66
C LEU A 77 13.48 -7.17 5.84
N GLU A 78 14.18 -7.90 4.98
CA GLU A 78 15.65 -7.99 4.97
C GLU A 78 16.32 -7.02 3.98
N LEU A 79 15.53 -6.31 3.16
CA LEU A 79 16.04 -5.43 2.10
C LEU A 79 16.00 -3.95 2.46
N GLY A 80 15.07 -3.53 3.33
CA GLY A 80 14.86 -2.13 3.71
C GLY A 80 13.75 -1.42 2.92
N LEU A 81 13.25 -0.31 3.46
CA LEU A 81 12.13 0.45 2.87
C LEU A 81 12.48 1.18 1.58
N GLU A 82 13.76 1.43 1.30
CA GLU A 82 14.25 2.08 0.09
C GLU A 82 13.78 1.38 -1.20
N TRP A 83 13.51 0.08 -1.13
CA TRP A 83 12.96 -0.70 -2.23
C TRP A 83 11.51 -0.32 -2.58
N LEU A 84 10.82 0.38 -1.68
CA LEU A 84 9.47 0.89 -1.85
C LEU A 84 9.43 2.38 -2.25
N ASP A 85 10.58 3.01 -2.53
CA ASP A 85 10.64 4.43 -2.93
C ASP A 85 10.10 4.73 -4.32
N GLY A 86 9.82 3.69 -5.12
CA GLY A 86 9.20 3.83 -6.43
C GLY A 86 7.76 4.39 -6.41
N PHE A 87 7.14 4.51 -5.24
CA PHE A 87 5.80 5.10 -5.08
C PHE A 87 5.68 5.88 -3.77
N HIS A 88 4.68 6.77 -3.70
CA HIS A 88 4.40 7.59 -2.52
C HIS A 88 3.00 7.32 -1.95
N GLU A 89 2.11 6.73 -2.74
CA GLU A 89 0.70 6.56 -2.38
C GLU A 89 0.21 5.17 -2.79
N VAL A 90 -0.65 4.59 -1.96
CA VAL A 90 -1.33 3.33 -2.21
C VAL A 90 -2.83 3.61 -2.33
N LEU A 91 -3.38 3.41 -3.52
CA LEU A 91 -4.80 3.59 -3.78
C LEU A 91 -5.56 2.30 -3.42
N ILE A 92 -6.57 2.41 -2.55
CA ILE A 92 -7.32 1.27 -2.03
C ILE A 92 -8.75 1.33 -2.55
N TYR A 93 -9.11 0.34 -3.36
CA TYR A 93 -10.46 0.18 -3.90
C TYR A 93 -11.23 -0.88 -3.10
N PRO A 94 -12.55 -0.71 -2.92
CA PRO A 94 -13.38 -1.68 -2.18
C PRO A 94 -13.59 -3.00 -2.93
N ALA A 95 -13.39 -3.01 -4.25
CA ALA A 95 -13.61 -4.18 -5.09
C ALA A 95 -12.57 -4.23 -6.24
N PRO A 96 -12.25 -5.43 -6.75
CA PRO A 96 -11.41 -5.57 -7.92
C PRO A 96 -12.11 -5.02 -9.17
N PHE A 97 -11.32 -4.52 -10.12
CA PHE A 97 -11.85 -4.10 -11.42
C PHE A 97 -12.16 -5.34 -12.27
N VAL A 98 -13.44 -5.59 -12.50
CA VAL A 98 -13.87 -6.62 -13.45
C VAL A 98 -13.75 -5.99 -14.84
N GLY A 99 -12.82 -6.51 -15.65
CA GLY A 99 -12.34 -5.85 -16.87
C GLY A 99 -13.45 -5.41 -17.83
N SER A 100 -13.62 -4.10 -17.97
CA SER A 100 -13.98 -3.50 -19.25
C SER A 100 -12.75 -2.75 -19.74
N MET A 101 -12.29 -3.17 -20.93
CA MET A 101 -11.11 -2.68 -21.63
C MET A 101 -11.26 -1.17 -21.88
N MET A 102 -10.76 -0.34 -20.97
CA MET A 102 -10.75 1.12 -21.15
C MET A 102 -9.39 1.57 -21.67
N ASN A 103 -9.43 2.23 -22.82
CA ASN A 103 -8.32 2.82 -23.55
C ASN A 103 -7.29 3.53 -22.66
N GLY A 104 -6.06 3.00 -22.67
CA GLY A 104 -4.82 3.79 -22.73
C GLY A 104 -4.44 4.66 -21.52
N LYS A 105 -5.10 4.54 -20.37
CA LYS A 105 -4.64 5.18 -19.12
C LYS A 105 -4.34 4.12 -18.08
N THR A 106 -3.04 3.89 -17.86
CA THR A 106 -2.50 3.03 -16.81
C THR A 106 -3.03 3.44 -15.45
N ILE A 107 -3.79 2.54 -14.82
CA ILE A 107 -4.27 2.66 -13.43
C ILE A 107 -3.52 1.60 -12.63
N SER A 108 -2.68 2.04 -11.70
CA SER A 108 -1.98 1.16 -10.76
C SER A 108 -2.98 0.66 -9.72
N VAL A 109 -3.60 -0.49 -9.99
CA VAL A 109 -4.48 -1.19 -9.05
C VAL A 109 -3.62 -2.19 -8.29
N TRP A 110 -3.34 -1.92 -7.02
CA TRP A 110 -2.72 -2.90 -6.12
C TRP A 110 -3.83 -3.74 -5.47
N CYS A 111 -4.13 -4.90 -6.07
CA CYS A 111 -5.05 -5.87 -5.51
C CYS A 111 -4.26 -6.82 -4.57
N ILE A 112 -4.44 -6.69 -3.26
CA ILE A 112 -3.79 -7.53 -2.23
C ILE A 112 -4.48 -8.91 -2.17
N THR A 113 -4.49 -9.64 -3.27
CA THR A 113 -4.89 -11.06 -3.27
C THR A 113 -3.98 -11.97 -4.10
N ASN A 114 -2.91 -11.46 -4.72
CA ASN A 114 -1.83 -12.31 -5.19
C ASN A 114 -0.53 -11.52 -5.32
N VAL A 115 0.51 -12.00 -4.63
CA VAL A 115 1.87 -11.48 -4.69
C VAL A 115 2.39 -11.64 -6.12
N LEU A 116 2.39 -10.57 -6.92
CA LEU A 116 3.23 -10.48 -8.11
C LEU A 116 3.71 -9.04 -8.28
N PHE A 117 4.94 -8.83 -7.80
CA PHE A 117 5.71 -7.61 -7.96
C PHE A 117 6.02 -7.40 -9.44
N SER A 118 5.29 -6.52 -10.11
CA SER A 118 5.64 -6.04 -11.45
C SER A 118 5.89 -4.54 -11.40
N GLN A 119 7.15 -4.17 -11.24
CA GLN A 119 7.60 -2.82 -11.58
C GLN A 119 7.41 -2.64 -13.09
N VAL A 120 6.40 -1.87 -13.49
CA VAL A 120 6.31 -1.38 -14.87
C VAL A 120 6.96 0.01 -14.92
N ARG A 121 8.19 0.04 -15.45
CA ARG A 121 8.99 1.24 -15.70
C ARG A 121 8.28 2.12 -16.72
N ALA A 122 7.93 3.35 -16.36
CA ALA A 122 7.48 4.36 -17.31
C ALA A 122 8.67 4.80 -18.19
N GLY A 123 8.85 4.14 -19.33
CA GLY A 123 9.74 4.61 -20.39
C GLY A 123 9.13 5.84 -21.06
N SER A 124 9.62 7.03 -20.70
CA SER A 124 9.22 8.28 -21.32
C SER A 124 10.03 8.51 -22.59
N LYS A 125 9.52 8.06 -23.75
CA LYS A 125 9.81 8.56 -25.10
C LYS A 125 8.54 8.27 -25.92
N GLY A 126 7.68 9.24 -26.19
CA GLY A 126 7.94 10.33 -27.13
C GLY A 126 7.38 9.93 -28.49
N LEU A 127 6.14 10.31 -28.80
CA LEU A 127 5.64 10.38 -30.17
C LEU A 127 4.79 11.64 -30.31
N SER A 128 5.39 12.62 -30.96
CA SER A 128 4.75 13.75 -31.60
C SER A 128 3.83 13.26 -32.71
N PHE A 129 2.67 13.91 -32.85
CA PHE A 129 2.04 14.11 -34.16
C PHE A 129 2.42 15.51 -34.64
#